data_AF-A0A954EJ09-F1
#
_entry.id   AF-A0A954EJ09-F1
#
_cell.length_a   1.000
_cell.length_b   1.000
_cell.length_c   1.000
_cell.angle_alpha   90.00
_cell.angle_beta   90.00
_cell.angle_gamma   90.00
#
_symmetry.space_group_name_H-M   'P 1'
#
loop_
_entity.id
_entity.type
_entity.pdbx_description
1 polymer ?
#
loop_
_entity_poly.entity_id
_entity_poly.type
_entity_poly.pdbx_seq_one_letter_code
_entity_poly.pdbx_strand_id
1 'polypeptide(L)'
;MKVRNEGSAPAKNVGLACEMAPGMTFISAEGPSEHIAENGVILFRTQAELGPGQTATYKVHVSAESAASLRFRARLSSESLAEPLTSEELTKFYGE
;
A
#
# COMPACT_ATOMS: atom_id res chain seq x y z
N MET A 1 -4.80 3.65 3.02
CA MET A 1 -5.47 2.78 2.02
C MET A 1 -6.23 1.65 2.71
N LYS A 2 -7.40 1.26 2.18
CA LYS A 2 -8.18 0.11 2.67
C LYS A 2 -8.29 -0.93 1.57
N VAL A 3 -7.98 -2.17 1.89
CA VAL A 3 -8.09 -3.32 0.98
C VAL A 3 -9.14 -4.25 1.54
N ARG A 4 -10.21 -4.49 0.78
CA ARG A 4 -11.29 -5.37 1.19
C ARG A 4 -11.34 -6.59 0.28
N ASN A 5 -11.50 -7.77 0.87
CA ASN A 5 -11.83 -8.97 0.09
C ASN A 5 -13.33 -8.96 -0.19
N GLU A 6 -13.71 -8.57 -1.40
CA GLU A 6 -15.11 -8.61 -1.86
C GLU A 6 -15.51 -9.97 -2.46
N GLY A 7 -14.56 -10.91 -2.54
CA GLY A 7 -14.83 -12.27 -2.96
C GLY A 7 -15.59 -13.08 -1.91
N SER A 8 -16.21 -14.16 -2.38
CA SER A 8 -16.90 -15.14 -1.53
C SER A 8 -15.94 -16.17 -0.91
N ALA A 9 -14.67 -16.17 -1.30
CA ALA A 9 -13.63 -17.07 -0.84
C ALA A 9 -12.49 -16.28 -0.15
N PRO A 10 -11.72 -16.91 0.78
CA PRO A 10 -10.57 -16.27 1.39
C PRO A 10 -9.49 -15.98 0.35
N ALA A 11 -9.01 -14.74 0.31
CA ALA A 11 -7.91 -14.33 -0.55
C ALA A 11 -6.58 -14.76 0.08
N LYS A 12 -5.74 -15.48 -0.64
CA LYS A 12 -4.46 -16.00 -0.12
C LYS A 12 -3.27 -15.22 -0.66
N ASN A 13 -2.20 -15.16 0.16
CA ASN A 13 -0.95 -14.47 -0.19
C ASN A 13 -1.18 -13.01 -0.62
N VAL A 14 -1.97 -12.27 0.16
CA VAL A 14 -2.31 -10.87 -0.15
C VAL A 14 -1.12 -9.98 0.17
N GLY A 15 -0.37 -9.59 -0.86
CA GLY A 15 0.80 -8.71 -0.77
C GLY A 15 0.49 -7.30 -1.21
N LEU A 16 1.04 -6.31 -0.51
CA LEU A 16 0.92 -4.91 -0.88
C LEU A 16 2.30 -4.28 -1.04
N ALA A 17 2.56 -3.67 -2.19
CA ALA A 17 3.78 -2.94 -2.48
C ALA A 17 3.44 -1.50 -2.84
N CYS A 18 4.04 -0.52 -2.17
CA CYS A 18 3.82 0.88 -2.44
C CYS A 18 5.10 1.54 -2.95
N GLU A 19 5.06 2.14 -4.12
CA GLU A 19 6.15 2.91 -4.70
C GLU A 19 5.93 4.40 -4.43
N MET A 20 6.99 5.03 -3.93
CA MET A 20 7.05 6.44 -3.58
C MET A 20 7.79 7.19 -4.67
N ALA A 21 7.30 8.38 -5.04
CA ALA A 21 8.02 9.24 -5.96
C ALA A 21 9.30 9.82 -5.31
N PRO A 22 10.32 10.16 -6.11
CA PRO A 22 11.52 10.82 -5.61
C PRO A 22 11.16 12.16 -4.93
N GLY A 23 11.69 12.38 -3.73
CA GLY A 23 11.35 13.54 -2.88
C GLY A 23 10.32 13.25 -1.78
N MET A 24 9.77 12.03 -1.74
CA MET A 24 9.05 11.53 -0.56
C MET A 24 10.01 10.88 0.43
N THR A 25 9.91 11.26 1.69
CA THR A 25 10.60 10.63 2.83
C THR A 25 9.61 9.74 3.58
N PHE A 26 9.93 8.46 3.69
CA PHE A 26 9.16 7.53 4.51
C PHE A 26 9.34 7.87 5.99
N ILE A 27 8.22 7.99 6.72
CA ILE A 27 8.23 8.23 8.17
C ILE A 27 7.87 6.95 8.92
N SER A 28 6.74 6.35 8.56
CA SER A 28 6.25 5.12 9.20
C SER A 28 5.18 4.47 8.34
N ALA A 29 4.96 3.17 8.53
CA ALA A 29 3.78 2.50 8.03
C ALA A 29 3.14 1.66 9.13
N GLU A 30 1.83 1.53 9.07
CA GLU A 30 1.05 0.69 9.95
C GLU A 30 0.16 -0.20 9.08
N GLY A 31 0.04 -1.46 9.46
CA GLY A 31 -0.80 -2.41 8.76
C GLY A 31 -1.01 -3.68 9.58
N PRO A 32 -1.81 -4.62 9.07
CA PRO A 32 -1.97 -5.94 9.68
C PRO A 32 -0.72 -6.82 9.53
N SER A 33 0.28 -6.37 8.78
CA SER A 33 1.54 -7.02 8.49
C SER A 33 2.71 -6.10 8.82
N GLU A 34 3.86 -6.72 9.09
CA GLU A 34 5.15 -6.02 9.01
C GLU A 34 5.38 -5.44 7.61
N HIS A 35 6.18 -4.39 7.55
CA HIS A 35 6.54 -3.71 6.31
C HIS A 35 8.03 -3.42 6.30
N ILE A 36 8.58 -3.33 5.10
CA ILE A 36 9.97 -2.98 4.84
C ILE A 36 9.95 -1.80 3.87
N ALA A 37 10.64 -0.72 4.21
CA ALA A 37 10.75 0.46 3.35
C ALA A 37 12.21 0.60 2.90
N GLU A 38 12.47 0.37 1.62
CA GLU A 38 13.80 0.47 1.02
C GLU A 38 13.74 1.10 -0.38
N ASN A 39 14.72 1.95 -0.72
CA ASN A 39 14.81 2.59 -2.04
C ASN A 39 13.51 3.30 -2.51
N GLY A 40 12.75 3.89 -1.60
CA GLY A 40 11.47 4.55 -1.95
C GLY A 40 10.35 3.55 -2.32
N VAL A 41 10.49 2.29 -1.94
CA VAL A 41 9.46 1.26 -2.09
C VAL A 41 9.16 0.68 -0.70
N ILE A 42 7.88 0.62 -0.36
CA ILE A 42 7.37 0.07 0.88
C ILE A 42 6.69 -1.25 0.56
N LEU A 43 7.31 -2.35 0.97
CA LEU A 43 6.80 -3.69 0.80
C LEU A 43 6.16 -4.16 2.09
N PHE A 44 4.85 -4.40 2.07
CA PHE A 44 4.16 -5.06 3.17
C PHE A 44 4.26 -6.57 3.03
N ARG A 45 4.48 -7.23 4.16
CA ARG A 45 4.52 -8.68 4.24
C ARG A 45 3.18 -9.26 3.80
N THR A 46 3.24 -10.23 2.90
CA THR A 46 2.05 -10.93 2.40
C THR A 46 1.24 -11.51 3.55
N GLN A 47 -0.05 -11.18 3.60
CA GLN A 47 -0.99 -11.83 4.51
C GLN A 47 -1.24 -13.25 4.00
N ALA A 48 -1.14 -14.23 4.89
CA ALA A 48 -1.36 -15.64 4.55
C ALA A 48 -2.78 -15.85 3.98
N GLU A 49 -3.77 -15.24 4.63
CA GLU A 49 -5.14 -15.19 4.15
C GLU A 49 -5.85 -13.90 4.59
N LEU A 50 -6.84 -13.47 3.79
CA LEU A 50 -7.79 -12.42 4.10
C LEU A 50 -9.19 -12.99 3.86
N GLY A 51 -9.96 -13.20 4.92
CA GLY A 51 -11.28 -13.81 4.86
C GLY A 51 -12.28 -13.03 3.99
N PRO A 52 -13.35 -13.66 3.50
CA PRO A 52 -14.38 -12.99 2.72
C PRO A 52 -15.03 -11.85 3.52
N GLY A 53 -15.12 -10.66 2.95
CA GLY A 53 -15.64 -9.46 3.60
C GLY A 53 -14.67 -8.79 4.58
N GLN A 54 -13.51 -9.40 4.89
CA GLN A 54 -12.51 -8.75 5.74
C GLN A 54 -11.84 -7.59 5.02
N THR A 55 -11.46 -6.59 5.81
CA THR A 55 -10.78 -5.39 5.33
C THR A 55 -9.44 -5.24 6.04
N ALA A 56 -8.36 -5.25 5.28
CA ALA A 56 -7.03 -4.90 5.72
C ALA A 56 -6.82 -3.38 5.54
N THR A 57 -6.48 -2.68 6.62
CA THR A 57 -6.21 -1.24 6.57
C THR A 57 -4.71 -1.00 6.65
N TYR A 58 -4.17 -0.29 5.66
CA TYR A 58 -2.76 0.08 5.59
C TYR A 58 -2.66 1.60 5.67
N LYS A 59 -1.90 2.09 6.64
CA LYS A 59 -1.57 3.51 6.77
C LYS A 59 -0.10 3.69 6.45
N VAL A 60 0.20 4.68 5.63
CA VAL A 60 1.57 5.02 5.30
C VAL A 60 1.73 6.51 5.57
N HIS A 61 2.69 6.83 6.43
CA HIS A 61 3.09 8.18 6.77
C HIS A 61 4.34 8.51 5.97
N VAL A 62 4.20 9.48 5.08
CA VAL A 62 5.27 10.02 4.25
C VAL A 62 5.29 11.52 4.41
N SER A 63 6.47 12.11 4.34
CA SER A 63 6.67 13.55 4.27
C SER A 63 7.34 13.90 2.95
N ALA A 64 7.18 15.14 2.50
CA ALA A 64 7.89 15.65 1.33
C ALA A 64 8.57 16.95 1.71
N GLU A 65 9.81 17.13 1.27
CA GLU A 65 10.59 18.35 1.55
C GLU A 65 10.10 19.55 0.72
N SER A 66 9.29 19.32 -0.30
CA SER A 66 8.73 20.37 -1.15
C SER A 66 7.26 20.12 -1.42
N ALA A 67 6.47 21.20 -1.46
CA ALA A 67 5.08 21.19 -1.88
C ALA A 67 4.99 20.82 -3.37
N ALA A 68 5.02 19.52 -3.64
CA ALA A 68 4.93 18.95 -4.96
C ALA A 68 3.81 17.91 -4.97
N SER A 69 3.13 17.80 -6.11
CA SER A 69 2.23 16.68 -6.39
C SER A 69 3.06 15.44 -6.67
N LEU A 70 3.31 14.65 -5.63
CA LEU A 70 4.07 13.42 -5.74
C LEU A 70 3.10 12.25 -5.94
N ARG A 71 3.44 11.33 -6.85
CA ARG A 71 2.62 10.15 -7.12
C ARG A 71 2.97 9.05 -6.13
N PHE A 72 1.95 8.49 -5.50
CA PHE A 72 2.05 7.31 -4.68
C PHE A 72 1.36 6.15 -5.42
N ARG A 73 2.09 5.06 -5.68
CA ARG A 73 1.56 3.92 -6.43
C ARG A 73 1.51 2.70 -5.54
N ALA A 74 0.30 2.23 -5.23
CA ALA A 74 0.09 1.00 -4.48
C ALA A 74 -0.25 -0.15 -5.43
N ARG A 75 0.50 -1.25 -5.36
CA ARG A 75 0.27 -2.51 -6.08
C ARG A 75 -0.15 -3.58 -5.09
N LEU A 76 -1.39 -4.02 -5.21
CA LEU A 76 -1.96 -5.13 -4.48
C LEU A 76 -1.88 -6.40 -5.32
N SER A 77 -1.36 -7.46 -4.74
CA SER A 77 -1.23 -8.79 -5.35
C SER A 77 -1.85 -9.83 -4.43
N SER A 78 -2.39 -10.90 -5.00
CA SER A 78 -3.01 -12.00 -4.27
C SER A 78 -3.12 -13.20 -5.20
N GLU A 79 -3.08 -14.43 -4.69
CA GLU A 79 -3.31 -15.63 -5.50
C GLU A 79 -4.73 -15.69 -6.06
N SER A 80 -5.68 -15.04 -5.39
CA SER A 80 -7.07 -14.97 -5.86
C SER A 80 -7.27 -13.90 -6.94
N LEU A 81 -6.25 -13.08 -7.21
CA LEU A 81 -6.27 -12.07 -8.28
C LEU A 81 -5.49 -12.61 -9.48
N ALA A 82 -6.14 -12.64 -10.65
CA ALA A 82 -5.46 -13.00 -11.90
C ALA A 82 -4.39 -11.97 -12.28
N GLU A 83 -4.64 -10.69 -11.95
CA GLU A 83 -3.74 -9.58 -12.21
C GLU A 83 -3.61 -8.70 -10.97
N PRO A 84 -2.40 -8.20 -10.65
CA PRO A 84 -2.20 -7.32 -9.51
C PRO A 84 -2.96 -6.00 -9.73
N LEU A 85 -3.75 -5.61 -8.73
CA LEU A 85 -4.48 -4.36 -8.74
C LEU A 85 -3.52 -3.22 -8.43
N THR A 86 -3.38 -2.29 -9.37
CA THR A 86 -2.56 -1.10 -9.18
C THR A 86 -3.45 0.11 -8.93
N SER A 87 -3.24 0.78 -7.81
CA SER A 87 -3.91 2.01 -7.42
C SER A 87 -2.88 3.14 -7.39
N GLU A 88 -3.06 4.14 -8.25
CA GLU A 88 -2.22 5.33 -8.30
C GLU A 88 -2.97 6.48 -7.64
N GLU A 89 -2.44 6.98 -6.52
CA GLU A 89 -3.02 8.10 -5.78
C GLU A 89 -2.07 9.31 -5.86
N LEU A 90 -2.61 10.47 -6.24
CA LEU A 90 -1.87 11.73 -6.24
C LEU A 90 -1.94 12.35 -4.85
N THR A 91 -0.86 12.22 -4.07
CA THR A 91 -0.76 12.84 -2.76
C THR A 91 -0.31 14.29 -2.93
N LYS A 92 -1.19 15.24 -2.64
CA LYS A 92 -0.83 16.66 -2.57
C LYS A 92 -0.25 16.96 -1.19
N PHE A 93 1.02 17.31 -1.13
CA PHE A 93 1.66 17.84 0.06
C PHE A 93 1.39 19.33 0.15
N TYR A 94 0.73 19.77 1.22
CA TYR A 94 0.61 21.19 1.55
C TYR A 94 1.76 21.51 2.48
N GLY A 95 2.81 22.15 1.96
CA GLY A 95 3.81 22.82 2.78
C GLY A 95 3.17 24.09 3.36
N GLU A 96 3.30 24.28 4.67
CA GLU A 96 2.91 25.52 5.34
C GLU A 96 4.00 26.58 5.19
#